data_AF-A0A8I1WB50-F1
#
_entry.id   AF-A0A8I1WB50-F1
#
_cell.length_a   1.000
_cell.length_b   1.000
_cell.length_c   1.000
_cell.angle_alpha   90.00
_cell.angle_beta   90.00
_cell.angle_gamma   90.00
#
_symmetry.space_group_name_H-M   'P 1'
#
loop_
_entity.id
_entity.type
_entity.pdbx_description
1 polymer ?
#
loop_
_entity_poly.entity_id
_entity_poly.type
_entity_poly.pdbx_seq_one_letter_code
_entity_poly.pdbx_strand_id
1 'polypeptide(L)'
;WQAHFVKNMFIRPSAEELQDFTPDFIAMNGAKCTNPHWKEHGLNSENFVAFTLTERIQLIGGTWYGGEMQKGMFSVMNYLLPLQGIDSMHCSANVGQKGDVAVFFGLSGTGKTTLSPGPKRRLIWDDEHGWYHDRVFNFEGGYYAKA
;
A
#
# COMPACT_ATOMS: atom_id res chain seq x y z
N TRP A 1 -16.40 -6.51 4.72
CA TRP A 1 -15.72 -5.21 4.81
C TRP A 1 -14.33 -5.23 4.18
N GLN A 2 -13.59 -6.34 4.19
CA GLN A 2 -12.26 -6.45 3.54
C GLN A 2 -12.26 -6.02 2.05
N ALA A 3 -13.24 -6.48 1.26
CA ALA A 3 -13.39 -6.02 -0.14
C ALA A 3 -13.68 -4.50 -0.26
N HIS A 4 -14.43 -3.93 0.70
CA HIS A 4 -14.67 -2.50 0.75
C HIS A 4 -13.38 -1.74 1.12
N PHE A 5 -12.58 -2.27 2.05
CA PHE A 5 -11.29 -1.69 2.42
C PHE A 5 -10.38 -1.53 1.19
N VAL A 6 -10.17 -2.59 0.41
CA VAL A 6 -9.30 -2.50 -0.79
C VAL A 6 -9.90 -1.59 -1.87
N LYS A 7 -11.22 -1.54 -2.02
CA LYS A 7 -11.88 -0.60 -2.94
C LYS A 7 -11.68 0.88 -2.55
N ASN A 8 -11.42 1.15 -1.28
CA ASN A 8 -11.09 2.48 -0.79
C ASN A 8 -9.60 2.77 -0.92
N MET A 9 -8.73 1.80 -0.59
CA MET A 9 -7.29 2.05 -0.50
C MET A 9 -6.56 1.99 -1.84
N PHE A 10 -7.03 1.20 -2.81
CA PHE A 10 -6.37 1.09 -4.11
C PHE A 10 -7.04 1.96 -5.16
N ILE A 11 -6.27 2.35 -6.17
CA ILE A 11 -6.78 3.07 -7.35
C ILE A 11 -7.84 2.19 -8.02
N ARG A 12 -9.01 2.78 -8.29
CA ARG A 12 -10.13 2.07 -8.91
C ARG A 12 -9.99 2.13 -10.42
N PRO A 13 -9.86 0.99 -11.11
CA PRO A 13 -9.88 0.99 -12.56
C PRO A 13 -11.25 1.43 -13.09
N SER A 14 -11.27 2.03 -14.28
CA SER A 14 -12.48 2.35 -15.03
C SER A 14 -13.18 1.09 -15.52
N ALA A 15 -14.41 1.23 -16.02
CA ALA A 15 -15.13 0.12 -16.61
C ALA A 15 -14.43 -0.41 -17.87
N GLU A 16 -13.77 0.47 -18.64
CA GLU A 16 -12.97 0.10 -19.80
C GLU A 16 -11.70 -0.66 -19.39
N GLU A 17 -10.96 -0.16 -18.38
CA GLU A 17 -9.74 -0.81 -17.88
C GLU A 17 -10.00 -2.22 -17.31
N LEU A 18 -11.22 -2.47 -16.82
CA LEU A 18 -11.62 -3.78 -16.29
C LEU A 18 -11.91 -4.84 -17.37
N GLN A 19 -12.16 -4.46 -18.62
CA GLN A 19 -12.53 -5.43 -19.67
C GLN A 19 -11.40 -6.40 -19.99
N ASP A 20 -10.17 -5.91 -20.00
CA ASP A 20 -8.96 -6.67 -20.33
C ASP A 20 -7.97 -6.76 -19.15
N PHE A 21 -8.47 -6.61 -17.92
CA PHE A 21 -7.63 -6.58 -16.72
C PHE A 21 -6.93 -7.92 -16.49
N THR A 22 -5.60 -7.88 -16.46
CA THR A 22 -4.76 -9.04 -16.08
C THR A 22 -4.02 -8.69 -14.78
N PRO A 23 -4.17 -9.47 -13.70
CA PRO A 23 -3.52 -9.16 -12.43
C PRO A 23 -2.01 -9.43 -12.51
N ASP A 24 -1.21 -8.44 -12.14
CA ASP A 24 0.23 -8.63 -11.93
C ASP A 24 0.56 -9.33 -10.62
N PHE A 25 -0.31 -9.19 -9.61
CA PHE A 25 -0.15 -9.79 -8.29
C PHE A 25 -1.52 -10.16 -7.73
N ILE A 26 -1.60 -11.27 -6.99
CA ILE A 26 -2.86 -11.76 -6.41
C ILE A 26 -2.73 -11.72 -4.88
N ALA A 27 -3.61 -10.99 -4.21
CA ALA A 27 -3.70 -10.98 -2.75
C ALA A 27 -4.91 -11.80 -2.28
N MET A 28 -4.65 -12.94 -1.63
CA MET A 28 -5.69 -13.83 -1.10
C MET A 28 -5.85 -13.59 0.41
N ASN A 29 -7.00 -13.05 0.81
CA ASN A 29 -7.32 -12.85 2.22
C ASN A 29 -8.16 -14.01 2.77
N GLY A 30 -7.48 -14.93 3.44
CA GLY A 30 -8.03 -16.05 4.18
C GLY A 30 -8.03 -15.82 5.70
N ALA A 31 -8.34 -14.62 6.19
CA ALA A 31 -8.32 -14.29 7.63
C ALA A 31 -9.08 -15.28 8.56
N LYS A 32 -9.99 -16.09 8.00
CA LYS A 32 -10.73 -17.14 8.71
C LYS A 32 -9.94 -18.42 8.97
N CYS A 33 -8.87 -18.70 8.22
CA CYS A 33 -8.05 -19.89 8.44
C CYS A 33 -6.80 -19.54 9.25
N THR A 34 -6.25 -20.55 9.91
CA THR A 34 -4.93 -20.49 10.57
C THR A 34 -4.12 -21.72 10.17
N ASN A 35 -2.80 -21.69 10.41
CA ASN A 35 -1.92 -22.84 10.21
C ASN A 35 -1.73 -23.58 11.55
N PRO A 36 -2.38 -24.74 11.78
CA PRO A 36 -2.23 -25.48 13.03
C PRO A 36 -0.82 -26.09 13.21
N HIS A 37 -0.09 -26.30 12.11
CA HIS A 37 1.26 -26.90 12.10
C HIS A 37 2.38 -25.85 12.09
N TRP A 38 2.09 -24.61 12.50
CA TRP A 38 3.05 -23.51 12.42
C TRP A 38 4.38 -23.78 13.13
N LYS A 39 4.37 -24.49 14.26
CA LYS A 39 5.59 -24.88 15.00
C LYS A 39 6.46 -25.85 14.20
N GLU A 40 5.83 -26.84 13.56
CA GLU A 40 6.52 -27.83 12.74
C GLU A 40 7.16 -27.17 11.51
N HIS A 41 6.51 -26.14 10.96
CA HIS A 41 7.02 -25.34 9.86
C HIS A 41 8.02 -24.24 10.27
N GLY A 42 8.33 -24.10 11.57
CA GLY A 42 9.25 -23.08 12.07
C GLY A 42 8.75 -21.63 11.95
N LEU A 43 7.44 -21.43 11.88
CA LEU A 43 6.82 -20.10 11.82
C LEU A 43 6.68 -19.49 13.22
N ASN A 44 6.35 -18.20 13.29
CA ASN A 44 6.19 -17.49 14.57
C ASN A 44 4.86 -17.80 15.28
N SER A 45 3.77 -18.00 14.53
CA SER A 45 2.44 -18.28 15.07
C SER A 45 1.56 -18.96 14.02
N GLU A 46 0.32 -19.31 14.40
CA GLU A 46 -0.68 -19.86 13.48
C GLU A 46 -1.18 -18.85 12.43
N ASN A 47 -0.92 -17.55 12.66
CA ASN A 47 -1.25 -16.47 11.73
C ASN A 47 -0.10 -16.27 10.74
N PHE A 48 -0.41 -15.87 9.51
CA PHE A 48 0.62 -15.65 8.50
C PHE A 48 0.24 -14.52 7.55
N VAL A 49 1.27 -13.78 7.13
CA VAL A 49 1.23 -12.88 5.97
C VAL A 49 2.46 -13.26 5.15
N ALA A 50 2.26 -14.02 4.08
CA ALA A 50 3.32 -14.62 3.28
C ALA A 50 3.29 -14.07 1.85
N PHE A 51 4.47 -14.00 1.23
CA PHE A 51 4.64 -13.50 -0.13
C PHE A 51 5.46 -14.50 -0.95
N THR A 52 5.08 -14.71 -2.20
CA THR A 52 5.88 -15.39 -3.22
C THR A 52 5.99 -14.49 -4.44
N LEU A 53 7.22 -14.09 -4.79
CA LEU A 53 7.47 -13.23 -5.94
C LEU A 53 7.48 -14.00 -7.26
N THR A 54 7.76 -15.32 -7.21
CA THR A 54 7.73 -16.20 -8.39
C THR A 54 6.29 -16.40 -8.86
N GLU A 55 5.38 -16.72 -7.94
CA GLU A 55 3.96 -16.90 -8.26
C GLU A 55 3.18 -15.58 -8.23
N ARG A 56 3.79 -14.52 -7.69
CA ARG A 56 3.20 -13.19 -7.52
C ARG A 56 1.93 -13.22 -6.65
N ILE A 57 2.03 -13.87 -5.49
CA ILE A 57 0.92 -14.07 -4.57
C ILE A 57 1.27 -13.55 -3.17
N GLN A 58 0.30 -12.87 -2.54
CA GLN A 58 0.26 -12.61 -1.10
C GLN A 58 -0.83 -13.49 -0.47
N LEU A 59 -0.50 -14.19 0.61
CA LEU A 59 -1.45 -14.96 1.41
C LEU A 59 -1.58 -14.35 2.80
N ILE A 60 -2.81 -14.07 3.24
CA ILE A 60 -3.12 -13.56 4.58
C ILE A 60 -4.00 -14.58 5.32
N GLY A 61 -3.57 -15.05 6.48
CA GLY A 61 -4.29 -16.00 7.33
C GLY A 61 -4.29 -15.58 8.81
N GLY A 62 -5.41 -15.81 9.49
CA GLY A 62 -5.63 -15.56 10.92
C GLY A 62 -5.80 -14.09 11.32
N THR A 63 -5.08 -13.16 10.69
CA THR A 63 -5.21 -11.73 10.95
C THR A 63 -6.36 -11.10 10.15
N TRP A 64 -7.18 -10.30 10.84
CA TRP A 64 -8.27 -9.52 10.24
C TRP A 64 -7.86 -8.06 10.00
N TYR A 65 -6.61 -7.69 10.26
CA TYR A 65 -6.19 -6.30 10.13
C TYR A 65 -6.14 -5.86 8.66
N GLY A 66 -6.88 -4.79 8.32
CA GLY A 66 -6.99 -4.30 6.94
C GLY A 66 -5.65 -3.85 6.34
N GLY A 67 -4.79 -3.26 7.18
CA GLY A 67 -3.49 -2.75 6.77
C GLY A 67 -2.55 -3.80 6.16
N GLU A 68 -2.76 -5.10 6.44
CA GLU A 68 -1.97 -6.18 5.83
C GLU A 68 -2.16 -6.24 4.31
N MET A 69 -3.35 -5.93 3.81
CA MET A 69 -3.64 -5.91 2.36
C MET A 69 -2.95 -4.73 1.67
N GLN A 70 -2.92 -3.57 2.33
CA GLN A 70 -2.31 -2.34 1.80
C GLN A 70 -0.77 -2.41 1.89
N LYS A 71 -0.24 -2.62 3.10
CA LYS A 71 1.21 -2.68 3.35
C LYS A 71 1.89 -3.87 2.68
N GLY A 72 1.16 -4.94 2.40
CA GLY A 72 1.67 -6.04 1.61
C GLY A 72 2.01 -5.62 0.18
N MET A 73 1.09 -4.91 -0.50
CA MET A 73 1.35 -4.39 -1.85
C MET A 73 2.41 -3.30 -1.83
N PHE A 74 2.43 -2.44 -0.81
CA PHE A 74 3.52 -1.47 -0.64
C PHE A 74 4.88 -2.15 -0.55
N SER A 75 4.98 -3.27 0.17
CA SER A 75 6.22 -4.05 0.28
C SER A 75 6.66 -4.62 -1.06
N VAL A 76 5.71 -5.03 -1.91
CA VAL A 76 5.98 -5.45 -3.29
C VAL A 76 6.51 -4.28 -4.13
N MET A 77 5.91 -3.09 -4.02
CA MET A 77 6.38 -1.89 -4.73
C MET A 77 7.79 -1.46 -4.26
N ASN A 78 8.06 -1.55 -2.95
CA ASN A 78 9.39 -1.29 -2.39
C ASN A 78 10.47 -2.24 -2.90
N TYR A 79 10.09 -3.43 -3.37
CA TYR A 79 11.02 -4.36 -4.01
C TYR A 79 11.18 -4.05 -5.51
N LEU A 80 10.07 -3.91 -6.24
CA LEU A 80 10.09 -3.85 -7.71
C LEU A 80 10.54 -2.48 -8.26
N LEU A 81 10.09 -1.38 -7.66
CA LEU A 81 10.33 -0.03 -8.20
C LEU A 81 11.80 0.41 -8.11
N PRO A 82 12.52 0.21 -6.98
CA PRO A 82 13.93 0.62 -6.92
C PRO A 82 14.81 -0.09 -7.94
N LEU A 83 14.48 -1.34 -8.29
CA LEU A 83 15.16 -2.10 -9.34
C LEU A 83 14.99 -1.49 -10.73
N GLN A 84 13.99 -0.63 -10.92
CA GLN A 84 13.71 0.11 -12.15
C GLN A 84 14.18 1.57 -12.08
N GLY A 85 14.91 1.96 -11.02
CA GLY A 85 15.34 3.34 -10.82
C GLY A 85 14.23 4.29 -10.38
N ILE A 86 13.16 3.76 -9.79
CA ILE A 86 12.04 4.52 -9.23
C ILE A 86 12.11 4.42 -7.71
N ASP A 87 12.20 5.55 -7.01
CA ASP A 87 12.19 5.54 -5.54
C ASP A 87 10.79 5.19 -5.04
N SER A 88 10.71 4.27 -4.08
CA SER A 88 9.46 3.91 -3.39
C SER A 88 9.55 4.37 -1.94
N MET A 89 8.62 5.24 -1.52
CA MET A 89 8.76 6.06 -0.32
C MET A 89 7.56 5.92 0.61
N HIS A 90 7.85 5.74 1.90
CA HIS A 90 6.87 5.82 2.97
C HIS A 90 6.79 7.26 3.48
N CYS A 91 6.03 8.09 2.79
CA CYS A 91 5.89 9.51 3.06
C CYS A 91 4.51 10.03 2.67
N SER A 92 4.07 11.14 3.27
CA SER A 92 3.01 11.96 2.68
C SER A 92 3.61 12.96 1.68
N ALA A 93 2.81 13.47 0.75
CA ALA A 93 3.24 14.51 -0.17
C ALA A 93 2.14 15.55 -0.43
N ASN A 94 2.53 16.79 -0.70
CA ASN A 94 1.61 17.86 -1.08
C ASN A 94 2.23 18.82 -2.12
N VAL A 95 1.39 19.56 -2.82
CA VAL A 95 1.78 20.49 -3.89
C VAL A 95 1.29 21.91 -3.59
N GLY A 96 2.20 22.89 -3.74
CA GLY A 96 1.89 24.30 -3.62
C GLY A 96 1.19 24.87 -4.84
N GLN A 97 0.71 26.11 -4.74
CA GLN A 97 0.07 26.81 -5.88
C GLN A 97 1.00 27.01 -7.07
N LYS A 98 2.33 27.05 -6.85
CA LYS A 98 3.35 27.19 -7.88
C LYS A 98 3.82 25.84 -8.45
N GLY A 99 3.22 24.73 -8.03
CA GLY A 99 3.60 23.39 -8.46
C GLY A 99 4.77 22.78 -7.69
N ASP A 100 5.32 23.49 -6.69
CA ASP A 100 6.40 22.97 -5.83
C ASP A 100 5.88 21.83 -4.95
N VAL A 101 6.55 20.68 -4.97
CA VAL A 101 6.18 19.47 -4.23
C VAL A 101 7.02 19.35 -2.95
N ALA A 102 6.39 18.92 -1.85
CA ALA A 102 7.08 18.57 -0.62
C ALA A 102 6.68 17.15 -0.21
N VAL A 103 7.65 16.40 0.32
CA VAL A 103 7.49 15.04 0.86
C VAL A 103 7.81 15.04 2.36
N PHE A 104 7.07 14.26 3.14
CA PHE A 104 7.22 14.17 4.59
C PHE A 104 7.39 12.71 5.00
N PHE A 105 8.62 12.32 5.29
CA PHE A 105 8.92 10.98 5.81
C PHE A 105 8.53 10.86 7.28
N GLY A 106 8.07 9.68 7.68
CA GLY A 106 7.68 9.44 9.06
C GLY A 106 7.00 8.08 9.27
N LEU A 107 7.04 7.59 10.50
CA LEU A 107 6.33 6.38 10.89
C LEU A 107 4.83 6.66 11.11
N SER A 108 4.05 5.60 11.25
CA SER A 108 2.61 5.73 11.54
C SER A 108 2.39 6.49 12.86
N GLY A 109 1.67 7.62 12.80
CA GLY A 109 1.40 8.46 13.96
C GLY A 109 2.41 9.57 14.24
N THR A 110 3.40 9.81 13.37
CA THR A 110 4.39 10.89 13.55
C THR A 110 4.02 12.20 12.82
N GLY A 111 2.75 12.37 12.44
CA GLY A 111 2.25 13.63 11.88
C GLY A 111 2.25 13.76 10.35
N LYS A 112 2.60 12.72 9.58
CA LYS A 112 2.56 12.74 8.09
C LYS A 112 1.20 13.20 7.54
N THR A 113 0.12 12.59 8.04
CA THR A 113 -1.27 12.90 7.65
C THR A 113 -1.73 14.24 8.20
N THR A 114 -1.21 14.68 9.36
CA THR A 114 -1.59 15.96 9.98
C THR A 114 -0.94 17.16 9.30
N LEU A 115 0.30 17.03 8.83
CA LEU A 115 1.08 18.13 8.26
C LEU A 115 0.91 18.30 6.75
N SER A 116 0.40 17.29 6.06
CA SER A 116 0.26 17.29 4.60
C SER A 116 -0.91 18.13 4.06
N PRO A 117 -2.11 18.20 4.69
CA PRO A 117 -3.14 19.16 4.30
C PRO A 117 -2.85 20.53 4.93
N GLY A 118 -2.47 21.49 4.10
CA GLY A 118 -2.34 22.89 4.52
C GLY A 118 -3.30 23.79 3.73
N PRO A 119 -3.81 24.90 4.28
CA PRO A 119 -4.74 25.79 3.57
C PRO A 119 -4.16 26.39 2.28
N LYS A 120 -2.83 26.34 2.10
CA LYS A 120 -2.11 26.84 0.92
C LYS A 120 -1.55 25.75 0.01
N ARG A 121 -1.74 24.46 0.34
CA ARG A 121 -1.14 23.32 -0.38
C ARG A 121 -2.18 22.23 -0.60
N ARG A 122 -2.29 21.73 -1.82
CA ARG A 122 -3.17 20.60 -2.15
C ARG A 122 -2.47 19.32 -1.76
N LEU A 123 -3.16 18.45 -1.04
CA LEU A 123 -2.66 17.12 -0.71
C LEU A 123 -2.45 16.34 -2.00
N ILE A 124 -1.26 15.75 -2.17
CA ILE A 124 -1.08 14.66 -3.14
C ILE A 124 -1.71 13.46 -2.43
N TRP A 125 -1.02 12.85 -1.44
CA TRP A 125 -1.56 11.77 -0.59
C TRP A 125 -0.78 11.62 0.73
N ASP A 126 -1.17 10.69 1.62
CA ASP A 126 -0.70 10.67 3.02
C ASP A 126 0.31 9.57 3.43
N ASP A 127 0.54 8.52 2.62
CA ASP A 127 1.37 7.41 3.12
C ASP A 127 2.36 6.79 2.10
N GLU A 128 1.97 6.50 0.85
CA GLU A 128 2.81 5.69 -0.06
C GLU A 128 3.00 6.32 -1.45
N HIS A 129 4.24 6.71 -1.77
CA HIS A 129 4.55 7.44 -3.00
C HIS A 129 5.74 6.86 -3.77
N GLY A 130 5.70 7.03 -5.09
CA GLY A 130 6.84 6.83 -5.97
C GLY A 130 7.46 8.15 -6.41
N TRP A 131 8.77 8.17 -6.67
CA TRP A 131 9.46 9.29 -7.31
C TRP A 131 10.17 8.83 -8.59
N TYR A 132 9.85 9.46 -9.71
CA TYR A 132 10.51 9.21 -10.99
C TYR A 132 10.65 10.50 -11.82
N HIS A 133 11.85 10.79 -12.35
CA HIS A 133 12.15 11.97 -13.18
C HIS A 133 11.45 13.27 -12.72
N ASP A 134 11.70 13.66 -11.46
CA ASP A 134 11.16 14.88 -10.82
C ASP A 134 9.63 14.90 -10.62
N ARG A 135 9.00 13.73 -10.66
CA ARG A 135 7.57 13.59 -10.40
C ARG A 135 7.34 12.64 -9.22
N VAL A 136 6.54 13.11 -8.28
CA VAL A 136 6.00 12.30 -7.19
C VAL A 136 4.61 11.83 -7.58
N PHE A 137 4.34 10.54 -7.44
CA PHE A 137 3.05 9.93 -7.72
C PHE A 137 2.62 9.02 -6.57
N ASN A 138 1.32 8.78 -6.46
CA ASN A 138 0.76 8.00 -5.37
C ASN A 138 0.47 6.57 -5.79
N PHE A 139 0.58 5.63 -4.86
CA PHE A 139 0.20 4.23 -5.10
C PHE A 139 -1.27 3.94 -4.77
N GLU A 140 -1.92 4.84 -4.03
CA GLU A 140 -3.19 4.60 -3.36
C GLU A 140 -4.38 5.35 -4.00
N GLY A 141 -5.59 4.92 -3.70
CA GLY A 141 -6.85 5.56 -4.11
C GLY A 141 -7.63 6.22 -2.98
N GLY A 142 -7.15 6.11 -1.73
CA GLY A 142 -7.85 6.58 -0.53
C GLY A 142 -6.93 6.73 0.68
N TYR A 143 -7.49 7.23 1.78
CA TYR A 143 -6.77 7.54 3.02
C TYR A 143 -7.02 6.47 4.08
N TYR A 144 -5.95 6.03 4.75
CA TYR A 144 -6.04 5.18 5.95
C TYR A 144 -5.54 5.92 7.19
N ALA A 145 -6.27 6.97 7.56
CA ALA A 145 -5.94 7.81 8.71
C ALA A 145 -6.28 7.14 10.04
N LYS A 146 -5.47 7.41 11.08
CA LYS A 146 -5.84 7.13 12.47
C LYS A 146 -7.01 8.02 12.88
N ALA A 147 -8.03 7.43 13.50
CA ALA A 147 -9.15 8.14 14.12
C ALA A 147 -8.76 8.70 15.49
#